data_AF-A0A3N4TA55-F1
#
_entry.id   AF-A0A3N4TA55-F1
#
_cell.length_a   1.000
_cell.length_b   1.000
_cell.length_c   1.000
_cell.angle_alpha   90.00
_cell.angle_beta   90.00
_cell.angle_gamma   90.00
#
_symmetry.space_group_name_H-M   'P 1'
#
loop_
_entity.id
_entity.type
_entity.pdbx_description
1 polymer ?
#
loop_
_entity_poly.entity_id
_entity_poly.type
_entity_poly.pdbx_seq_one_letter_code
_entity_poly.pdbx_strand_id
1 'polypeptide(L)'
;TRAEAALDDLHRVRPRTVVWLNEAQHYLGDPRTGERIAAAVHSLLVQPERGPVLVLARWARVRRPVHRAAHPKRAGPHSRVRELLTGRTLTVPDTFDAPALAAANVLAKGGDRLLADALNRASADGRLTQDLAGAPELLHRYQSGTPAAKAVLEAAMDARRLGVALHLPQAFLTDAALDYLSDIDHDQLTDDWAEAAFAELAHLVHGKQAPYAAPAPAPAPHARNPTDRHALPPDSRAGIPTC
;
A
#
# COMPACT_ATOMS: atom_id res chain seq x y z
N THR A 1 2.47 4.10 30.92
CA THR A 1 1.92 3.59 29.64
C THR A 1 2.74 4.10 28.46
N ARG A 2 2.56 3.57 27.24
CA ARG A 2 3.28 4.04 26.03
C ARG A 2 3.10 5.56 25.79
N ALA A 3 1.92 6.11 26.10
CA ALA A 3 1.64 7.54 25.96
C ALA A 3 2.35 8.40 27.02
N GLU A 4 2.41 7.93 28.27
CA GLU A 4 3.14 8.64 29.33
C GLU A 4 4.64 8.66 29.08
N ALA A 5 5.23 7.53 28.68
CA ALA A 5 6.65 7.47 28.34
C ALA A 5 6.99 8.43 27.18
N ALA A 6 6.13 8.49 26.16
CA ALA A 6 6.32 9.44 25.05
C ALA A 6 6.22 10.90 25.50
N LEU A 7 5.35 11.23 26.47
CA LEU A 7 5.28 12.58 27.02
C LEU A 7 6.58 12.97 27.73
N ASP A 8 7.13 12.07 28.54
CA ASP A 8 8.41 12.29 29.24
C ASP A 8 9.57 12.47 28.26
N ASP A 9 9.61 11.66 27.20
CA ASP A 9 10.64 11.75 26.16
C ASP A 9 10.54 13.04 25.35
N LEU A 10 9.33 13.53 25.05
CA LEU A 10 9.12 14.81 24.36
C LEU A 10 9.75 15.99 25.11
N HIS A 11 9.79 15.95 26.44
CA HIS A 11 10.44 16.98 27.24
C HIS A 11 11.97 16.98 27.10
N ARG A 12 12.56 15.85 26.69
CA ARG A 12 14.00 15.65 26.53
C ARG A 12 14.50 15.89 25.11
N VAL A 13 13.60 16.10 24.15
CA VAL A 13 13.95 16.39 22.75
C VAL A 13 14.83 17.63 22.66
N ARG A 14 15.97 17.48 22.00
CA ARG A 14 16.96 18.55 21.78
C ARG A 14 16.78 19.20 20.39
N PRO A 15 17.33 20.40 20.18
CA PRO A 15 17.45 21.00 18.86
C PRO A 15 17.99 20.04 17.79
N ARG A 16 17.54 20.22 16.55
CA ARG A 16 17.92 19.44 15.35
C ARG A 16 17.53 17.96 15.43
N THR A 17 16.41 17.67 16.07
CA THR A 17 15.85 16.32 16.20
C THR A 17 14.63 16.15 15.30
N VAL A 18 14.51 14.95 14.70
CA VAL A 18 13.27 14.50 14.04
C VAL A 18 12.51 13.60 15.00
N VAL A 19 11.29 14.00 15.36
CA VAL A 19 10.39 13.21 16.20
C VAL A 19 9.41 12.47 15.29
N TRP A 20 9.44 11.13 15.33
CA TRP A 20 8.52 10.29 14.58
C TRP A 20 7.47 9.65 15.51
N LEU A 21 6.25 10.18 15.46
CA LEU A 21 5.09 9.63 16.19
C LEU A 21 4.39 8.57 15.34
N ASN A 22 4.86 7.33 15.45
CA ASN A 22 4.26 6.21 14.73
C ASN A 22 2.86 5.88 15.26
N GLU A 23 1.85 5.83 14.39
CA GLU A 23 0.45 5.57 14.78
C GLU A 23 -0.04 6.56 15.86
N ALA A 24 0.09 7.84 15.54
CA ALA A 24 -0.11 8.99 16.43
C ALA A 24 -1.47 9.00 17.15
N GLN A 25 -2.48 8.33 16.62
CA GLN A 25 -3.79 8.16 17.27
C GLN A 25 -3.70 7.42 18.62
N HIS A 26 -2.66 6.60 18.86
CA HIS A 26 -2.44 5.94 20.15
C HIS A 26 -1.89 6.88 21.23
N TYR A 27 -1.30 8.01 20.83
CA TYR A 27 -0.75 9.01 21.75
C TYR A 27 -1.73 10.17 21.90
N LEU A 28 -2.08 10.81 20.79
CA LEU A 28 -2.93 12.00 20.77
C LEU A 28 -4.41 11.70 21.03
N GLY A 29 -4.84 10.46 20.74
CA GLY A 29 -6.19 9.98 21.04
C GLY A 29 -6.35 9.42 22.45
N ASP A 30 -5.28 9.38 23.26
CA ASP A 30 -5.39 8.94 24.65
C ASP A 30 -6.16 9.99 25.48
N PRO A 31 -7.24 9.61 26.20
CA PRO A 31 -8.07 10.56 26.94
C PRO A 31 -7.37 11.25 28.11
N ARG A 32 -6.32 10.65 28.68
CA ARG A 32 -5.61 11.17 29.86
C ARG A 32 -4.41 12.01 29.47
N THR A 33 -3.65 11.56 28.48
CA THR A 33 -2.32 12.09 28.16
C THR A 33 -2.27 12.80 26.81
N GLY A 34 -3.23 12.57 25.90
CA GLY A 34 -3.19 13.08 24.53
C GLY A 34 -3.13 14.61 24.42
N GLU A 35 -3.87 15.33 25.27
CA GLU A 35 -3.82 16.81 25.32
C GLU A 35 -2.47 17.34 25.83
N ARG A 36 -1.84 16.61 26.77
CA ARG A 36 -0.52 16.98 27.31
C ARG A 36 0.56 16.73 26.27
N ILE A 37 0.47 15.64 25.52
CA ILE A 37 1.36 15.33 24.39
C ILE A 37 1.21 16.39 23.30
N ALA A 38 -0.02 16.75 22.91
CA ALA A 38 -0.25 17.80 21.92
C ALA A 38 0.36 19.14 22.37
N ALA A 39 0.22 19.48 23.66
CA ALA A 39 0.84 20.67 24.23
C ALA A 39 2.37 20.63 24.19
N ALA A 40 2.97 19.50 24.57
CA ALA A 40 4.42 19.33 24.55
C ALA A 40 4.98 19.44 23.12
N VAL A 41 4.32 18.82 22.13
CA VAL A 41 4.66 18.96 20.71
C VAL A 41 4.53 20.41 20.26
N HIS A 42 3.44 21.10 20.60
CA HIS A 42 3.28 22.51 20.27
C HIS A 42 4.40 23.38 20.86
N SER A 43 4.78 23.16 22.12
CA SER A 43 5.91 23.85 22.75
C SER A 43 7.23 23.59 22.02
N LEU A 44 7.51 22.35 21.59
CA LEU A 44 8.70 22.02 20.80
C LEU A 44 8.76 22.77 19.46
N LEU A 45 7.61 22.99 18.83
CA LEU A 45 7.52 23.65 17.51
C LEU A 45 7.58 25.18 17.59
N VAL A 46 7.13 25.77 18.71
CA VAL A 46 7.02 27.23 18.86
C VAL A 46 8.24 27.84 19.56
N GLN A 47 8.90 27.11 20.46
CA GLN A 47 10.04 27.61 21.24
C GLN A 47 11.32 27.65 20.41
N PRO A 48 11.86 28.84 20.07
CA PRO A 48 13.07 28.94 19.26
C PRO A 48 14.29 28.28 19.89
N GLU A 49 14.40 28.31 21.23
CA GLU A 49 15.47 27.69 22.01
C GLU A 49 15.48 26.15 21.92
N ARG A 50 14.35 25.55 21.53
CA ARG A 50 14.23 24.10 21.29
C ARG A 50 14.39 23.74 19.82
N GLY A 51 14.35 24.72 18.92
CA GLY A 51 14.38 24.53 17.48
C GLY A 51 15.80 24.38 16.89
N PRO A 52 15.91 23.93 15.63
CA PRO A 52 14.82 23.45 14.77
C PRO A 52 14.42 22.01 15.13
N VAL A 53 13.12 21.70 15.16
CA VAL A 53 12.60 20.33 15.36
C VAL A 53 11.58 20.04 14.26
N LEU A 54 11.66 18.85 13.67
CA LEU A 54 10.65 18.33 12.74
C LEU A 54 9.86 17.24 13.44
N VAL A 55 8.53 17.38 13.49
CA VAL A 55 7.65 16.35 14.05
C VAL A 55 6.82 15.76 12.92
N LEU A 56 6.96 14.46 12.71
CA LEU A 56 6.20 13.69 11.72
C LEU A 56 5.33 12.67 12.45
N ALA A 57 4.10 12.52 11.99
CA ALA A 57 3.11 11.67 12.62
C ALA A 57 2.33 10.89 11.55
N ARG A 58 2.26 9.57 11.70
CA ARG A 58 1.37 8.72 10.89
C ARG A 58 0.03 8.57 11.61
N TRP A 59 -1.08 8.72 10.89
CA TRP A 59 -2.42 8.57 11.45
C TRP A 59 -3.24 7.55 10.67
N ALA A 60 -3.63 6.43 11.30
CA ALA A 60 -4.49 5.45 10.65
C ALA A 60 -5.96 5.90 10.63
N ARG A 61 -6.57 5.92 9.44
CA ARG A 61 -7.94 6.39 9.18
C ARG A 61 -9.05 5.57 9.87
N VAL A 62 -8.73 4.37 10.38
CA VAL A 62 -9.70 3.43 11.00
C VAL A 62 -10.24 3.92 12.35
N ARG A 63 -9.52 4.82 13.04
CA ARG A 63 -10.05 5.49 14.22
C ARG A 63 -10.78 6.76 13.80
N ARG A 64 -12.07 6.88 14.17
CA ARG A 64 -12.88 8.08 13.94
C ARG A 64 -12.04 9.32 14.27
N PRO A 65 -11.91 10.29 13.35
CA PRO A 65 -11.04 11.41 13.59
C PRO A 65 -11.50 12.15 14.83
N VAL A 66 -10.54 12.41 15.71
CA VAL A 66 -10.66 13.33 16.86
C VAL A 66 -11.06 14.74 16.39
N HIS A 67 -11.04 14.98 15.08
CA HIS A 67 -11.51 16.19 14.39
C HIS A 67 -13.04 16.37 14.32
N ARG A 68 -13.88 15.45 14.82
CA ARG A 68 -15.33 15.73 14.86
C ARG A 68 -15.57 16.97 15.71
N ALA A 69 -16.07 18.02 15.05
CA ALA A 69 -16.32 19.32 15.64
C ALA A 69 -17.08 19.15 16.97
N ALA A 70 -16.42 19.54 18.07
CA ALA A 70 -17.13 19.78 19.32
C ALA A 70 -18.18 20.87 19.06
N HIS A 71 -19.41 20.65 19.50
CA HIS A 71 -20.45 21.67 19.47
C HIS A 71 -19.92 22.98 20.09
N PRO A 72 -20.26 24.16 19.52
CA PRO A 72 -19.64 25.44 19.85
C PRO A 72 -19.82 25.93 21.31
N LYS A 73 -20.52 25.19 22.16
CA LYS A 73 -20.82 25.56 23.55
C LYS A 73 -20.05 24.76 24.62
N ARG A 74 -19.14 23.86 24.24
CA ARG A 74 -18.20 23.21 25.17
C ARG A 74 -16.83 23.13 24.53
N ALA A 75 -15.78 23.49 25.27
CA ALA A 75 -14.42 23.06 24.95
C ALA A 75 -14.43 21.53 24.97
N GLY A 76 -14.65 20.91 23.80
CA GLY A 76 -14.71 19.46 23.70
C GLY A 76 -13.36 18.84 24.01
N PRO A 77 -13.33 17.57 24.45
CA PRO A 77 -12.09 16.80 24.59
C PRO A 77 -11.21 16.95 23.34
N HIS A 78 -9.88 17.00 23.49
CA HIS A 78 -8.90 17.08 22.40
C HIS A 78 -8.87 18.42 21.62
N SER A 79 -9.03 19.54 22.33
CA SER A 79 -8.87 20.89 21.80
C SER A 79 -7.47 21.18 21.24
N ARG A 80 -6.40 20.86 22.00
CA ARG A 80 -5.00 21.12 21.56
C ARG A 80 -4.57 20.17 20.47
N VAL A 81 -5.02 18.92 20.53
CA VAL A 81 -4.79 17.94 19.45
C VAL A 81 -5.39 18.45 18.13
N ARG A 82 -6.60 19.00 18.16
CA ARG A 82 -7.23 19.58 16.96
C ARG A 82 -6.45 20.79 16.45
N GLU A 83 -6.08 21.70 17.33
CA GLU A 83 -5.27 22.87 16.97
C GLU A 83 -3.93 22.49 16.33
N LEU A 84 -3.24 21.49 16.90
CA LEU A 84 -1.97 20.97 16.41
C LEU A 84 -2.11 20.41 14.98
N LEU A 85 -3.17 19.65 14.71
CA LEU A 85 -3.35 18.94 13.44
C LEU A 85 -4.03 19.79 12.35
N THR A 86 -4.76 20.84 12.72
CA THR A 86 -5.51 21.68 11.76
C THR A 86 -4.56 22.33 10.74
N GLY A 87 -4.81 22.09 9.45
CA GLY A 87 -3.99 22.62 8.35
C GLY A 87 -2.60 21.96 8.21
N ARG A 88 -2.29 20.93 9.01
CA ARG A 88 -0.97 20.26 9.04
C ARG A 88 -1.06 18.77 8.71
N THR A 89 -2.14 18.36 8.07
CA THR A 89 -2.36 16.97 7.65
C THR A 89 -2.14 16.84 6.16
N LEU A 90 -1.31 15.87 5.78
CA LEU A 90 -1.14 15.45 4.39
C LEU A 90 -1.85 14.12 4.18
N THR A 91 -2.80 14.10 3.25
CA THR A 91 -3.45 12.86 2.83
C THR A 91 -2.58 12.22 1.76
N VAL A 92 -2.05 11.04 2.04
CA VAL A 92 -1.35 10.23 1.04
C VAL A 92 -2.40 9.56 0.17
N PRO A 93 -2.42 9.81 -1.15
CA PRO A 93 -3.39 9.18 -2.05
C PRO A 93 -3.09 7.68 -2.20
N ASP A 94 -4.11 6.93 -2.58
CA ASP A 94 -3.96 5.51 -2.90
C ASP A 94 -3.20 5.29 -4.22
N THR A 95 -3.22 6.26 -5.14
CA THR A 95 -2.54 6.21 -6.43
C THR A 95 -1.87 7.55 -6.69
N PHE A 96 -0.63 7.53 -7.15
CA PHE A 96 0.09 8.73 -7.55
C PHE A 96 -0.16 9.06 -9.01
N ASP A 97 -0.24 10.35 -9.32
CA ASP A 97 -0.42 10.83 -10.69
C ASP A 97 0.91 10.82 -11.47
N ALA A 98 0.82 11.02 -12.79
CA ALA A 98 1.98 10.98 -13.67
C ALA A 98 3.08 12.00 -13.27
N PRO A 99 2.77 13.26 -12.89
CA PRO A 99 3.78 14.18 -12.39
C PRO A 99 4.50 13.70 -11.13
N ALA A 100 3.77 13.18 -10.14
CA ALA A 100 4.38 12.65 -8.91
C ALA A 100 5.27 11.43 -9.20
N LEU A 101 4.83 10.52 -10.08
CA LEU A 101 5.63 9.37 -10.50
C LEU A 101 6.88 9.80 -11.30
N ALA A 102 6.79 10.85 -12.12
CA ALA A 102 7.94 11.40 -12.83
C ALA A 102 8.97 12.01 -11.86
N ALA A 103 8.51 12.75 -10.85
CA ALA A 103 9.39 13.28 -9.80
C ALA A 103 10.05 12.15 -8.99
N ALA A 104 9.30 11.10 -8.63
CA ALA A 104 9.84 9.93 -7.96
C ALA A 104 10.89 9.20 -8.82
N ASN A 105 10.69 9.11 -10.14
CA ASN A 105 11.68 8.54 -11.06
C ASN A 105 13.00 9.33 -11.09
N VAL A 106 12.95 10.66 -10.95
CA VAL A 106 14.18 11.48 -10.84
C VAL A 106 14.92 11.14 -9.56
N LEU A 107 14.21 10.99 -8.43
CA LEU A 107 14.81 10.57 -7.15
C LEU A 107 15.43 9.17 -7.24
N ALA A 108 14.73 8.22 -7.87
CA ALA A 108 15.21 6.86 -8.08
C ALA A 108 16.52 6.83 -8.89
N LYS A 109 16.63 7.64 -9.96
CA LYS A 109 17.86 7.81 -10.74
C LYS A 109 19.02 8.39 -9.92
N GLY A 110 18.71 9.07 -8.80
CA GLY A 110 19.69 9.54 -7.82
C GLY A 110 20.34 8.43 -6.98
N GLY A 111 19.91 7.17 -7.13
CA GLY A 111 20.54 6.01 -6.49
C GLY A 111 19.61 5.19 -5.58
N ASP A 112 18.34 5.57 -5.45
CA ASP A 112 17.37 4.80 -4.65
C ASP A 112 16.83 3.60 -5.44
N ARG A 113 17.50 2.45 -5.29
CA ARG A 113 17.16 1.20 -5.97
C ARG A 113 15.80 0.65 -5.54
N LEU A 114 15.44 0.80 -4.26
CA LEU A 114 14.17 0.32 -3.74
C LEU A 114 13.00 1.12 -4.32
N LEU A 115 13.17 2.44 -4.42
CA LEU A 115 12.21 3.30 -5.11
C LEU A 115 12.14 2.98 -6.62
N ALA A 116 13.27 2.73 -7.28
CA ALA A 116 13.30 2.35 -8.70
C ALA A 116 12.51 1.06 -8.96
N ASP A 117 12.72 0.03 -8.15
CA ASP A 117 12.05 -1.26 -8.28
C ASP A 117 10.54 -1.14 -8.01
N ALA A 118 10.16 -0.35 -7.00
CA ALA A 118 8.76 -0.09 -6.69
C ALA A 118 8.05 0.70 -7.80
N LEU A 119 8.73 1.68 -8.41
CA LEU A 119 8.20 2.43 -9.56
C LEU A 119 7.99 1.54 -10.78
N ASN A 120 8.90 0.59 -11.04
CA ASN A 120 8.74 -0.38 -12.11
C ASN A 120 7.52 -1.28 -11.89
N ARG A 121 7.26 -1.73 -10.66
CA ARG A 121 6.10 -2.57 -10.35
C ARG A 121 4.78 -1.80 -10.33
N ALA A 122 4.79 -0.57 -9.83
CA ALA A 122 3.61 0.28 -9.71
C ALA A 122 3.31 1.09 -10.98
N SER A 123 4.04 0.90 -12.09
CA SER A 123 3.91 1.74 -13.29
C SER A 123 2.53 1.69 -13.94
N ALA A 124 1.80 0.59 -13.77
CA ALA A 124 0.50 0.37 -14.39
C ALA A 124 -0.66 1.03 -13.64
N ASP A 125 -0.59 1.12 -12.30
CA ASP A 125 -1.71 1.57 -11.45
C ASP A 125 -1.36 2.74 -10.51
N GLY A 126 -0.09 3.14 -10.45
CA GLY A 126 0.40 4.24 -9.61
C GLY A 126 0.38 3.93 -8.11
N ARG A 127 0.19 2.67 -7.69
CA ARG A 127 0.06 2.24 -6.27
C ARG A 127 1.40 2.05 -5.56
N LEU A 128 2.24 3.09 -5.62
CA LEU A 128 3.61 3.05 -5.14
C LEU A 128 3.71 2.77 -3.63
N THR A 129 2.88 3.40 -2.80
CA THR A 129 2.95 3.25 -1.34
C THR A 129 2.51 1.86 -0.89
N GLN A 130 1.59 1.23 -1.61
CA GLN A 130 1.13 -0.11 -1.31
C GLN A 130 2.19 -1.14 -1.67
N ASP A 131 2.87 -0.98 -2.81
CA ASP A 131 4.01 -1.83 -3.17
C ASP A 131 5.13 -1.77 -2.11
N LEU A 132 5.53 -0.54 -1.75
CA LEU A 132 6.55 -0.31 -0.73
C LEU A 132 6.17 -0.86 0.65
N ALA A 133 4.88 -0.78 1.01
CA ALA A 133 4.38 -1.28 2.28
C ALA A 133 4.21 -2.80 2.29
N GLY A 134 3.85 -3.42 1.16
CA GLY A 134 3.56 -4.85 1.10
C GLY A 134 4.80 -5.72 0.89
N ALA A 135 5.86 -5.22 0.25
CA ALA A 135 7.07 -6.01 -0.01
C ALA A 135 7.70 -6.65 1.26
N PRO A 136 7.85 -5.96 2.41
CA PRO A 136 8.36 -6.58 3.63
C PRO A 136 7.47 -7.70 4.17
N GLU A 137 6.15 -7.53 4.08
CA GLU A 137 5.19 -8.53 4.55
C GLU A 137 5.12 -9.73 3.60
N LEU A 138 5.25 -9.52 2.29
CA LEU A 138 5.39 -10.60 1.30
C LEU A 138 6.66 -11.43 1.57
N LEU A 139 7.77 -10.76 1.89
CA LEU A 139 9.01 -11.44 2.28
C LEU A 139 8.84 -12.22 3.58
N HIS A 140 8.17 -11.63 4.58
CA HIS A 140 7.88 -12.30 5.84
C HIS A 140 7.08 -13.59 5.61
N ARG A 141 6.03 -13.53 4.77
CA ARG A 141 5.22 -14.70 4.42
C ARG A 141 5.99 -15.78 3.67
N TYR A 142 6.89 -15.40 2.78
CA TYR A 142 7.79 -16.38 2.15
C TYR A 142 8.70 -17.06 3.21
N GLN A 143 9.20 -16.30 4.19
CA GLN A 143 10.09 -16.82 5.23
C GLN A 143 9.38 -17.68 6.29
N SER A 144 8.11 -17.36 6.60
CA SER A 144 7.33 -18.03 7.64
C SER A 144 6.26 -18.99 7.10
N GLY A 145 6.16 -19.13 5.78
CA GLY A 145 5.15 -19.95 5.13
C GLY A 145 5.40 -21.44 5.32
N THR A 146 4.40 -22.24 4.98
CA THR A 146 4.55 -23.71 5.00
C THR A 146 5.61 -24.17 3.99
N PRO A 147 6.27 -25.33 4.21
CA PRO A 147 7.24 -25.87 3.26
C PRO A 147 6.68 -25.99 1.84
N ALA A 148 5.44 -26.48 1.71
CA ALA A 148 4.74 -26.59 0.44
C ALA A 148 4.51 -25.22 -0.24
N ALA A 149 4.03 -24.21 0.50
CA ALA A 149 3.84 -22.86 -0.04
C ALA A 149 5.17 -22.23 -0.48
N LYS A 150 6.24 -22.44 0.30
CA LYS A 150 7.58 -21.96 -0.02
C LYS A 150 8.13 -22.62 -1.30
N ALA A 151 7.98 -23.93 -1.43
CA ALA A 151 8.39 -24.69 -2.60
C ALA A 151 7.71 -24.20 -3.89
N VAL A 152 6.39 -23.94 -3.83
CA VAL A 152 5.64 -23.34 -4.95
C VAL A 152 6.20 -21.97 -5.34
N LEU A 153 6.54 -21.12 -4.36
CA LEU A 153 7.14 -19.81 -4.62
C LEU A 153 8.55 -19.93 -5.23
N GLU A 154 9.38 -20.85 -4.75
CA GLU A 154 10.74 -21.05 -5.27
C GLU A 154 10.70 -21.56 -6.71
N ALA A 155 9.83 -22.52 -7.02
CA ALA A 155 9.58 -22.96 -8.39
C ALA A 155 9.13 -21.81 -9.30
N ALA A 156 8.24 -20.94 -8.82
CA ALA A 156 7.79 -19.76 -9.57
C ALA A 156 8.92 -18.74 -9.78
N MET A 157 9.74 -18.49 -8.75
CA MET A 157 10.90 -17.58 -8.83
C MET A 157 11.92 -18.07 -9.85
N ASP A 158 12.21 -19.38 -9.85
CA ASP A 158 13.17 -19.96 -10.80
C ASP A 158 12.62 -20.01 -12.22
N ALA A 159 11.34 -20.32 -12.42
CA ALA A 159 10.70 -20.17 -13.72
C ALA A 159 10.83 -18.73 -14.26
N ARG A 160 10.62 -17.72 -13.42
CA ARG A 160 10.82 -16.31 -13.78
C ARG A 160 12.28 -15.99 -14.10
N ARG A 161 13.22 -16.53 -13.31
CA ARG A 161 14.67 -16.37 -13.52
C ARG A 161 15.13 -16.98 -14.84
N LEU A 162 14.50 -18.08 -15.26
CA LEU A 162 14.74 -18.77 -16.54
C LEU A 162 14.00 -18.15 -17.73
N GLY A 163 13.25 -17.06 -17.52
CA GLY A 163 12.59 -16.31 -18.59
C GLY A 163 11.17 -16.77 -18.93
N VAL A 164 10.56 -17.63 -18.12
CA VAL A 164 9.14 -17.99 -18.29
C VAL A 164 8.24 -16.80 -17.96
N ALA A 165 7.12 -16.70 -18.67
CA ALA A 165 6.12 -15.64 -18.50
C ALA A 165 5.54 -15.61 -17.07
N LEU A 166 4.95 -14.47 -16.69
CA LEU A 166 4.39 -14.25 -15.35
C LEU A 166 3.21 -15.20 -15.03
N HIS A 167 2.44 -15.57 -16.05
CA HIS A 167 1.29 -16.45 -15.89
C HIS A 167 1.71 -17.90 -16.10
N LEU A 168 1.90 -18.61 -14.99
CA LEU A 168 2.27 -20.02 -14.96
C LEU A 168 1.03 -20.89 -14.70
N PRO A 169 0.87 -22.01 -15.41
CA PRO A 169 -0.17 -22.98 -15.07
C PRO A 169 0.03 -23.52 -13.65
N GLN A 170 -1.06 -23.66 -12.89
CA GLN A 170 -1.00 -24.21 -11.53
C GLN A 170 -0.37 -25.61 -11.51
N ALA A 171 -0.73 -26.46 -12.49
CA ALA A 171 -0.16 -27.81 -12.62
C ALA A 171 1.37 -27.81 -12.80
N PHE A 172 1.91 -26.84 -13.55
CA PHE A 172 3.36 -26.71 -13.70
C PHE A 172 4.03 -26.36 -12.37
N LEU A 173 3.44 -25.43 -11.61
CA LEU A 173 3.96 -25.05 -10.30
C LEU A 173 3.87 -26.19 -9.29
N THR A 174 2.77 -26.95 -9.31
CA THR A 174 2.57 -28.12 -8.43
C THR A 174 3.61 -29.20 -8.71
N ASP A 175 3.84 -29.52 -9.98
CA ASP A 175 4.83 -30.53 -10.38
C ASP A 175 6.26 -30.10 -10.02
N ALA A 176 6.64 -28.87 -10.41
CA ALA A 176 7.98 -28.36 -10.15
C ALA A 176 8.27 -28.13 -8.66
N ALA A 177 7.27 -27.83 -7.83
CA ALA A 177 7.46 -27.59 -6.40
C ALA A 177 7.94 -28.84 -5.65
N LEU A 178 7.61 -30.04 -6.13
CA LEU A 178 8.02 -31.28 -5.46
C LEU A 178 9.55 -31.41 -5.37
N ASP A 179 10.28 -30.90 -6.38
CA ASP A 179 11.75 -30.92 -6.41
C ASP A 179 12.41 -29.94 -5.41
N TYR A 180 11.63 -29.05 -4.79
CA TYR A 180 12.10 -28.09 -3.78
C TYR A 180 11.83 -28.57 -2.35
N LEU A 181 11.07 -29.66 -2.17
CA LEU A 181 10.79 -30.23 -0.86
C LEU A 181 11.92 -31.15 -0.41
N SER A 182 12.20 -31.16 0.88
CA SER A 182 13.00 -32.23 1.47
C SER A 182 12.19 -33.52 1.52
N ASP A 183 12.86 -34.68 1.61
CA ASP A 183 12.18 -35.98 1.77
C ASP A 183 11.19 -35.95 2.97
N ILE A 184 11.57 -35.27 4.05
CA ILE A 184 10.73 -35.12 5.25
C ILE A 184 9.49 -34.28 4.94
N ASP A 185 9.63 -33.14 4.26
CA ASP A 185 8.50 -32.28 3.94
C ASP A 185 7.58 -32.94 2.90
N HIS A 186 8.17 -33.69 1.97
CA HIS A 186 7.45 -34.45 0.94
C HIS A 186 6.58 -35.55 1.57
N ASP A 187 7.13 -36.33 2.53
CA ASP A 187 6.38 -37.39 3.22
C ASP A 187 5.24 -36.86 4.10
N GLN A 188 5.25 -35.57 4.46
CA GLN A 188 4.22 -34.91 5.26
C GLN A 188 3.14 -34.22 4.42
N LEU A 189 3.23 -34.26 3.09
CA LEU A 189 2.20 -33.70 2.22
C LEU A 189 0.88 -34.45 2.38
N THR A 190 -0.20 -33.71 2.52
CA THR A 190 -1.56 -34.23 2.47
C THR A 190 -2.04 -34.36 1.01
N ASP A 191 -3.09 -35.13 0.76
CA ASP A 191 -3.64 -35.28 -0.61
C ASP A 191 -4.07 -33.93 -1.23
N ASP A 192 -4.46 -32.95 -0.40
CA ASP A 192 -4.91 -31.61 -0.76
C ASP A 192 -3.80 -30.54 -0.65
N TRP A 193 -2.54 -30.94 -0.47
CA TRP A 193 -1.43 -30.01 -0.17
C TRP A 193 -1.33 -28.83 -1.16
N ALA A 194 -1.57 -29.10 -2.45
CA ALA A 194 -1.45 -28.10 -3.50
C ALA A 194 -2.53 -27.03 -3.35
N GLU A 195 -3.78 -27.44 -3.12
CA GLU A 195 -4.89 -26.52 -2.87
C GLU A 195 -4.63 -25.68 -1.62
N ALA A 196 -4.18 -26.31 -0.53
CA ALA A 196 -3.84 -25.62 0.71
C ALA A 196 -2.71 -24.60 0.51
N ALA A 197 -1.65 -24.96 -0.22
CA ALA A 197 -0.54 -24.06 -0.54
C ALA A 197 -1.00 -22.85 -1.36
N PHE A 198 -1.79 -23.03 -2.43
CA PHE A 198 -2.31 -21.90 -3.20
C PHE A 198 -3.28 -21.03 -2.40
N ALA A 199 -4.09 -21.62 -1.53
CA ALA A 199 -4.97 -20.87 -0.63
C ALA A 199 -4.16 -20.00 0.34
N GLU A 200 -3.10 -20.56 0.94
CA GLU A 200 -2.15 -19.82 1.79
C GLU A 200 -1.53 -18.63 1.03
N LEU A 201 -0.99 -18.90 -0.16
CA LEU A 201 -0.33 -17.91 -1.00
C LEU A 201 -1.28 -16.86 -1.59
N ALA A 202 -2.58 -17.16 -1.67
CA ALA A 202 -3.60 -16.22 -2.14
C ALA A 202 -4.07 -15.22 -1.07
N HIS A 203 -3.68 -15.39 0.19
CA HIS A 203 -4.08 -14.45 1.23
C HIS A 203 -3.56 -13.04 0.94
N LEU A 204 -4.43 -12.04 1.07
CA LEU A 204 -4.03 -10.66 0.82
C LEU A 204 -3.16 -10.10 1.97
N VAL A 205 -2.06 -9.46 1.59
CA VAL A 205 -1.23 -8.54 2.38
C VAL A 205 -1.82 -7.15 2.28
N HIS A 206 -2.13 -6.56 3.44
CA HIS A 206 -2.71 -5.22 3.56
C HIS A 206 -3.91 -4.96 2.62
N GLY A 207 -4.64 -6.04 2.27
CA GLY A 207 -5.84 -6.02 1.43
C GLY A 207 -5.62 -5.78 -0.08
N LYS A 208 -4.37 -5.76 -0.58
CA LYS A 208 -4.10 -5.34 -1.98
C LYS A 208 -3.06 -6.17 -2.74
N GLN A 209 -2.18 -6.93 -2.07
CA GLN A 209 -1.16 -7.76 -2.73
C GLN A 209 -1.19 -9.18 -2.17
N ALA A 210 -0.71 -10.18 -2.90
CA ALA A 210 -0.53 -11.55 -2.41
C ALA A 210 0.67 -12.19 -3.14
N PRO A 211 1.37 -13.15 -2.53
CA PRO A 211 2.42 -13.92 -3.21
C PRO A 211 1.92 -14.62 -4.47
N TYR A 212 0.68 -15.11 -4.43
CA TYR A 212 -0.01 -15.70 -5.57
C TYR A 212 -1.33 -14.95 -5.81
N ALA A 213 -1.60 -14.63 -7.08
CA ALA A 213 -2.88 -14.09 -7.51
C ALA A 213 -3.34 -14.86 -8.74
N ALA A 214 -4.50 -15.51 -8.63
CA ALA A 214 -5.16 -16.05 -9.80
C ALA A 214 -5.47 -14.89 -10.78
N PRO A 215 -5.24 -15.06 -12.09
CA PRO A 215 -5.61 -14.05 -13.06
C PRO A 215 -7.12 -13.76 -12.92
N ALA A 216 -7.47 -12.48 -12.85
CA ALA A 216 -8.89 -12.10 -12.83
C ALA A 216 -9.57 -12.69 -14.07
N PRO A 217 -10.78 -13.27 -13.95
CA PRO A 217 -11.51 -13.75 -15.11
C PRO A 217 -11.66 -12.58 -16.09
N ALA A 218 -11.28 -12.80 -17.35
CA ALA A 218 -11.38 -11.77 -18.38
C ALA A 218 -12.82 -11.21 -18.39
N PRO A 219 -12.99 -9.88 -18.48
CA PRO A 219 -14.33 -9.31 -18.58
C PRO A 219 -15.03 -9.96 -19.78
N ALA A 220 -16.22 -10.50 -19.54
CA ALA A 220 -16.99 -11.14 -20.60
C ALA A 220 -17.09 -10.18 -21.80
N PRO A 221 -16.82 -10.65 -23.03
CA PRO A 221 -16.92 -9.80 -24.20
C PRO A 221 -18.32 -9.17 -24.19
N HIS A 222 -18.37 -7.85 -24.11
CA HIS A 222 -19.62 -7.12 -24.22
C HIS A 222 -20.29 -7.61 -25.50
N ALA A 223 -21.42 -8.29 -25.36
CA ALA A 223 -22.24 -8.68 -26.50
C ALA A 223 -22.52 -7.39 -27.27
N ARG A 224 -21.90 -7.24 -28.44
CA ARG A 224 -22.25 -6.15 -29.35
C ARG A 224 -23.73 -6.35 -29.65
N ASN A 225 -24.57 -5.42 -29.18
CA ASN A 225 -25.99 -5.42 -29.50
C ASN A 225 -26.13 -5.48 -31.04
N PRO A 226 -26.95 -6.39 -31.60
CA PRO A 226 -27.06 -6.56 -33.05
C PRO A 226 -27.72 -5.38 -33.79
N THR A 227 -28.05 -4.27 -33.13
CA THR A 227 -28.89 -3.22 -33.69
C THR A 227 -28.16 -2.13 -34.48
N ASP A 228 -26.83 -2.18 -34.61
CA ASP A 228 -26.08 -1.21 -35.42
C ASP A 228 -25.98 -1.56 -36.92
N ARG A 229 -26.91 -2.36 -37.43
CA ARG A 229 -27.13 -2.53 -38.88
C ARG A 229 -28.51 -1.98 -39.25
N HIS A 230 -28.61 -0.66 -39.41
CA HIS A 230 -29.34 -0.01 -40.50
C HIS A 230 -29.33 1.51 -40.33
N ALA A 231 -28.37 2.17 -40.97
CA ALA A 231 -28.55 3.52 -41.49
C ALA A 231 -27.63 3.68 -42.70
N LEU A 232 -28.11 3.26 -43.88
CA LEU A 232 -27.58 3.80 -45.12
C LEU A 232 -27.94 5.29 -45.16
N PRO A 233 -27.00 6.21 -45.42
CA PRO A 233 -27.34 7.60 -45.67
C PRO A 233 -28.00 7.74 -47.05
N PRO A 234 -28.96 8.66 -47.24
CA PRO A 234 -29.58 8.88 -48.54
C PRO A 234 -28.63 9.57 -49.52
N ASP A 235 -28.66 9.08 -50.76
CA ASP A 235 -27.99 9.61 -51.94
C ASP A 235 -28.25 11.11 -52.11
N SER A 236 -27.19 11.92 -51.99
CA SER A 236 -27.21 13.33 -52.40
C SER A 236 -26.64 13.44 -53.82
N ARG A 237 -27.51 13.36 -54.83
CA ARG A 237 -27.19 13.75 -56.21
C ARG A 237 -27.00 15.27 -56.27
N ALA A 238 -25.76 15.72 -56.23
CA ALA A 238 -25.38 17.07 -56.68
C ALA A 238 -25.06 17.02 -58.18
N GLY A 239 -25.83 17.78 -58.97
CA GLY A 239 -25.63 17.94 -60.39
C GLY A 239 -24.32 18.67 -60.72
N ILE A 240 -23.66 18.21 -61.79
CA ILE A 240 -22.55 18.89 -62.45
C ILE A 240 -23.13 19.55 -63.71
N PRO A 241 -22.96 20.86 -63.93
CA PRO A 241 -23.16 21.44 -65.25
C PRO A 241 -21.85 21.37 -66.04
N THR A 242 -21.92 20.91 -67.28
CA THR A 242 -20.86 21.13 -68.28
C THR A 242 -21.52 21.59 -69.58
N CYS A 243 -21.02 22.72 -70.10
CA CYS A 243 -21.14 23.31 -71.44
C CYS A 243 -22.47 23.21 -72.21
#